data_AF-A0A835LX91-F1
#
_entry.id   AF-A0A835LX91-F1
#
_cell.length_a   1.000
_cell.length_b   1.000
_cell.length_c   1.000
_cell.angle_alpha   90.00
_cell.angle_beta   90.00
_cell.angle_gamma   90.00
#
_symmetry.space_group_name_H-M   'P 1'
#
loop_
_entity.id
_entity.type
_entity.pdbx_description
1 polymer ?
#
loop_
_entity_poly.entity_id
_entity_poly.type
_entity_poly.pdbx_seq_one_letter_code
_entity_poly.pdbx_strand_id
1 'polypeptide(L)'
;MYDNMGGAPLNPQPNLFGNAFAGASSGLIRGGLGAYGERIFGSSSEYVQSNGEKQILPALDEANSGPLSYLDTAKEKLSAELKEKQDKMLQAMMSFKEKLPAYKKKAEFLKVVADNQVLVVSGETGCGKMTQLPQFILEEEISCLRAADCNIICTQPCDISAISVSARIATERGEIIGDTVGYQIRSKAKRSAQTRLLFCTTGVVLRQLVQDPDLTGVSHLLVEEIHERGMNENFLLIILRDLLPHRSDLRVILMSATINAERLSRRGSLFGGSLLFRTSSL
;
A
#
# COMPACT_ATOMS: atom_id res chain seq x y z
N MET A 1 61.17 22.34 -30.96
CA MET A 1 61.84 22.56 -29.67
C MET A 1 60.79 23.07 -28.70
N TYR A 2 60.72 22.45 -27.50
CA TYR A 2 59.82 22.72 -26.36
C TYR A 2 58.33 22.38 -26.61
N ASP A 3 57.54 21.79 -25.69
CA ASP A 3 57.71 21.68 -24.24
C ASP A 3 56.86 20.56 -23.58
N ASN A 4 57.24 20.28 -22.33
CA ASN A 4 56.67 19.37 -21.31
C ASN A 4 55.15 19.40 -21.06
N MET A 5 54.58 18.30 -20.52
CA MET A 5 54.08 18.22 -19.13
C MET A 5 53.35 16.89 -18.79
N GLY A 6 53.83 16.22 -17.74
CA GLY A 6 53.04 15.75 -16.58
C GLY A 6 51.98 14.66 -16.75
N GLY A 7 52.36 13.38 -16.50
CA GLY A 7 51.43 12.31 -16.18
C GLY A 7 51.41 12.01 -14.67
N ALA A 8 50.23 12.11 -14.05
CA ALA A 8 49.96 11.61 -12.69
C ALA A 8 49.01 10.39 -12.74
N PRO A 9 49.12 9.43 -11.82
CA PRO A 9 48.51 8.10 -11.95
C PRO A 9 47.07 8.01 -11.42
N LEU A 10 46.26 7.18 -12.09
CA LEU A 10 44.94 6.74 -11.65
C LEU A 10 45.07 5.56 -10.66
N ASN A 11 44.31 5.59 -9.56
CA ASN A 11 44.08 4.44 -8.67
C ASN A 11 42.60 4.45 -8.21
N PRO A 12 42.06 3.37 -7.61
CA PRO A 12 41.21 2.41 -8.33
C PRO A 12 39.80 2.26 -7.71
N GLN A 13 38.88 1.65 -8.46
CA GLN A 13 37.59 1.17 -7.95
C GLN A 13 37.76 -0.24 -7.35
N PRO A 14 37.21 -0.56 -6.17
CA PRO A 14 37.14 -1.93 -5.68
C PRO A 14 35.84 -2.64 -6.12
N ASN A 15 36.04 -3.75 -6.85
CA ASN A 15 35.06 -4.79 -7.08
C ASN A 15 34.73 -5.53 -5.77
N LEU A 16 33.44 -5.76 -5.50
CA LEU A 16 33.00 -6.70 -4.46
C LEU A 16 31.86 -7.60 -4.98
N PHE A 17 32.22 -8.56 -5.83
CA PHE A 17 31.48 -9.81 -6.02
C PHE A 17 32.29 -10.91 -5.36
N GLY A 18 31.78 -11.45 -4.25
CA GLY A 18 32.39 -12.54 -3.50
C GLY A 18 31.36 -13.63 -3.22
N ASN A 19 31.64 -14.82 -3.75
CA ASN A 19 30.90 -16.06 -3.56
C ASN A 19 30.80 -16.49 -2.09
N ALA A 20 29.69 -17.11 -1.73
CA ALA A 20 29.65 -18.13 -0.69
C ALA A 20 28.69 -19.26 -1.11
N PHE A 21 29.27 -20.40 -1.48
CA PHE A 21 28.63 -21.68 -1.75
C PHE A 21 29.03 -22.64 -0.63
N ALA A 22 28.05 -23.24 0.05
CA ALA A 22 28.12 -24.50 0.83
C ALA A 22 26.65 -24.85 1.15
N GLY A 23 26.01 -25.88 0.59
CA GLY A 23 26.15 -27.32 0.90
C GLY A 23 25.45 -27.62 2.24
N ALA A 24 24.49 -28.53 2.46
CA ALA A 24 23.76 -29.60 1.77
C ALA A 24 22.37 -29.68 2.48
N SER A 25 21.30 -30.39 2.11
CA SER A 25 21.14 -31.77 1.68
C SER A 25 19.66 -32.05 1.39
N SER A 26 19.45 -33.13 0.63
CA SER A 26 18.24 -33.86 0.22
C SER A 26 16.96 -33.81 1.08
N GLY A 27 15.82 -33.70 0.40
CA GLY A 27 14.52 -34.15 0.88
C GLY A 27 13.49 -34.21 -0.25
N LEU A 28 13.22 -35.42 -0.75
CA LEU A 28 12.13 -35.73 -1.69
C LEU A 28 10.78 -35.21 -1.16
N ILE A 29 9.95 -34.61 -2.02
CA ILE A 29 8.49 -34.70 -1.86
C ILE A 29 7.87 -35.10 -3.21
N ARG A 30 7.41 -36.36 -3.24
CA ARG A 30 6.45 -36.91 -4.21
C ARG A 30 5.10 -36.26 -4.00
N GLY A 31 4.36 -36.10 -5.10
CA GLY A 31 3.05 -35.45 -5.13
C GLY A 31 1.94 -36.17 -4.36
N GLY A 32 0.86 -35.41 -4.17
CA GLY A 32 -0.45 -35.88 -3.75
C GLY A 32 -1.47 -34.77 -4.00
N LEU A 33 -2.35 -34.97 -4.99
CA LEU A 33 -3.62 -34.27 -5.07
C LEU A 33 -4.43 -34.61 -3.81
N GLY A 34 -5.09 -33.61 -3.24
CA GLY A 34 -6.07 -33.80 -2.19
C GLY A 34 -6.66 -32.45 -1.81
N ALA A 35 -7.94 -32.29 -2.10
CA ALA A 35 -8.79 -31.15 -1.77
C ALA A 35 -8.61 -30.65 -0.33
N TYR A 36 -8.84 -29.36 -0.07
CA TYR A 36 -9.71 -28.86 1.01
C TYR A 36 -9.83 -27.34 0.87
N GLY A 37 -11.06 -26.87 0.65
CA GLY A 37 -11.42 -25.49 0.84
C GLY A 37 -11.59 -25.24 2.33
N GLU A 38 -10.84 -24.28 2.86
CA GLU A 38 -11.17 -23.61 4.12
C GLU A 38 -10.83 -22.12 4.02
N ARG A 39 -11.72 -21.35 4.62
CA ARG A 39 -11.76 -19.89 4.72
C ARG A 39 -10.44 -19.33 5.24
N ILE A 40 -9.81 -18.40 4.52
CA ILE A 40 -8.65 -17.65 5.03
C ILE A 40 -8.80 -16.16 4.70
N PHE A 41 -9.33 -15.41 5.67
CA PHE A 41 -8.81 -14.13 6.11
C PHE A 41 -9.12 -14.01 7.61
N GLY A 42 -8.38 -14.78 8.40
CA GLY A 42 -8.43 -14.79 9.86
C GLY A 42 -7.00 -14.79 10.39
N SER A 43 -6.74 -13.85 11.29
CA SER A 43 -5.53 -13.73 12.11
C SER A 43 -4.99 -15.08 12.60
N SER A 44 -3.72 -15.38 12.32
CA SER A 44 -2.99 -16.44 13.02
C SER A 44 -2.08 -15.81 14.07
N SER A 45 -2.55 -15.82 15.32
CA SER A 45 -1.71 -15.79 16.52
C SER A 45 -1.31 -17.24 16.82
N GLU A 46 -0.02 -17.51 16.93
CA GLU A 46 0.52 -18.81 17.36
C GLU A 46 0.16 -19.06 18.83
N TYR A 47 -0.58 -20.14 19.11
CA TYR A 47 -0.78 -20.64 20.46
C TYR A 47 0.36 -21.59 20.86
N VAL A 48 1.07 -21.26 21.93
CA VAL A 48 1.95 -22.17 22.67
C VAL A 48 1.09 -22.97 23.66
N GLN A 49 1.21 -24.29 23.61
CA GLN A 49 0.47 -25.23 24.47
C GLN A 49 1.31 -25.53 25.72
N SER A 50 0.79 -25.23 26.92
CA SER A 50 1.33 -25.74 28.18
C SER A 50 0.22 -26.18 29.13
N ASN A 51 0.26 -27.48 29.44
CA ASN A 51 -0.22 -28.22 30.62
C ASN A 51 -1.59 -27.88 31.22
N GLY A 52 -2.45 -28.90 31.19
CA GLY A 52 -3.83 -28.83 31.65
C GLY A 52 -4.00 -28.75 33.15
N GLU A 53 -4.84 -27.80 33.56
CA GLU A 53 -5.74 -27.90 34.69
C GLU A 53 -7.09 -27.31 34.24
N LYS A 54 -8.17 -28.07 34.41
CA LYS A 54 -9.54 -27.60 34.12
C LYS A 54 -9.95 -26.62 35.21
N GLN A 55 -10.08 -25.34 34.87
CA GLN A 55 -10.75 -24.36 35.71
C GLN A 55 -12.15 -24.07 35.17
N ILE A 56 -13.16 -24.30 36.01
CA ILE A 56 -14.57 -24.05 35.71
C ILE A 56 -14.75 -22.53 35.60
N LEU A 57 -15.16 -22.04 34.43
CA LEU A 57 -15.55 -20.64 34.24
C LEU A 57 -16.88 -20.38 34.97
N PRO A 58 -16.97 -19.35 35.83
CA PRO A 58 -18.24 -18.97 36.41
C PRO A 58 -19.15 -18.37 35.32
N ALA A 59 -20.45 -18.67 35.41
CA ALA A 59 -21.48 -18.17 34.52
C ALA A 59 -21.42 -16.63 34.45
N LEU A 60 -21.29 -16.10 33.23
CA LEU A 60 -21.35 -14.67 32.99
C LEU A 60 -22.82 -14.24 32.86
N ASP A 61 -23.19 -13.31 33.74
CA ASP A 61 -24.44 -12.55 33.72
C ASP A 61 -24.69 -11.96 32.32
N GLU A 62 -25.92 -12.09 31.85
CA GLU A 62 -26.41 -11.46 30.63
C GLU A 62 -26.56 -9.94 30.84
N ALA A 63 -25.48 -9.19 30.57
CA ALA A 63 -25.56 -7.76 30.31
C ALA A 63 -25.28 -7.49 28.82
N ASN A 64 -26.27 -6.91 28.19
CA ASN A 64 -26.43 -6.69 26.75
C ASN A 64 -25.37 -5.74 26.15
N SER A 65 -24.16 -6.24 25.86
CA SER A 65 -23.17 -5.57 25.01
C SER A 65 -22.58 -6.57 24.02
N GLY A 66 -23.20 -6.67 22.83
CA GLY A 66 -22.85 -7.67 21.82
C GLY A 66 -21.47 -7.46 21.16
N PRO A 67 -21.10 -8.31 20.17
CA PRO A 67 -19.83 -8.27 19.46
C PRO A 67 -19.45 -6.92 18.82
N LEU A 68 -20.44 -6.07 18.54
CA LEU A 68 -20.27 -4.73 17.97
C LEU A 68 -19.49 -3.78 18.91
N SER A 69 -19.81 -3.74 20.21
CA SER A 69 -19.13 -2.82 21.14
C SER A 69 -17.65 -3.13 21.32
N TYR A 70 -17.30 -4.42 21.25
CA TYR A 70 -15.92 -4.89 21.33
C TYR A 70 -15.11 -4.51 20.09
N LEU A 71 -15.72 -4.64 18.89
CA LEU A 71 -15.07 -4.26 17.64
C LEU A 71 -14.81 -2.76 17.58
N ASP A 72 -15.77 -1.94 18.00
CA ASP A 72 -15.61 -0.48 18.06
C ASP A 72 -14.47 -0.10 19.02
N THR A 73 -14.43 -0.72 20.21
CA THR A 73 -13.35 -0.52 21.18
C THR A 73 -11.98 -0.92 20.62
N ALA A 74 -11.90 -2.01 19.85
CA ALA A 74 -10.65 -2.45 19.24
C ALA A 74 -10.17 -1.50 18.12
N LYS A 75 -11.09 -0.98 17.32
CA LYS A 75 -10.80 0.03 16.28
C LYS A 75 -10.32 1.34 16.88
N GLU A 76 -10.94 1.80 17.96
CA GLU A 76 -10.54 3.00 18.69
C GLU A 76 -9.13 2.88 19.25
N LYS A 77 -8.82 1.77 19.93
CA LYS A 77 -7.48 1.49 20.47
C LYS A 77 -6.41 1.50 19.38
N LEU A 78 -6.65 0.78 18.29
CA LEU A 78 -5.75 0.72 17.15
C LEU A 78 -5.52 2.10 16.50
N SER A 79 -6.58 2.91 16.36
CA SER A 79 -6.45 4.26 15.79
C SER A 79 -5.67 5.19 16.72
N ALA A 80 -5.86 5.08 18.04
CA ALA A 80 -5.08 5.82 19.04
C ALA A 80 -3.60 5.43 19.05
N GLU A 81 -3.30 4.12 19.02
CA GLU A 81 -1.92 3.59 18.95
C GLU A 81 -1.19 4.10 17.70
N LEU A 82 -1.85 4.06 16.53
CA LEU A 82 -1.27 4.54 15.28
C LEU A 82 -1.04 6.06 15.29
N LYS A 83 -1.94 6.82 15.94
CA LYS A 83 -1.77 8.27 16.10
C LYS A 83 -0.59 8.61 17.01
N GLU A 84 -0.45 7.94 18.15
CA GLU A 84 0.70 8.12 19.04
C GLU A 84 2.03 7.78 18.33
N LYS A 85 2.06 6.70 17.54
CA LYS A 85 3.24 6.33 16.74
C LYS A 85 3.57 7.40 15.70
N GLN A 86 2.56 7.92 14.99
CA GLN A 86 2.73 8.98 14.00
C GLN A 86 3.28 10.27 14.62
N ASP A 87 2.72 10.71 15.75
CA ASP A 87 3.13 11.95 16.40
C ASP A 87 4.60 11.89 16.86
N LYS A 88 5.07 10.73 17.34
CA LYS A 88 6.48 10.49 17.68
C LYS A 88 7.41 10.55 16.46
N MET A 89 6.96 10.02 15.32
CA MET A 89 7.76 9.93 14.09
C MET A 89 7.83 11.24 13.30
N LEU A 90 6.77 12.05 13.37
CA LEU A 90 6.63 13.29 12.61
C LEU A 90 7.81 14.24 12.86
N GLN A 91 8.36 14.26 14.08
CA GLN A 91 9.50 15.11 14.45
C GLN A 91 10.83 14.73 13.76
N ALA A 92 11.00 13.49 13.30
CA ALA A 92 12.30 13.01 12.81
C ALA A 92 12.54 13.25 11.30
N MET A 93 11.48 13.44 10.49
CA MET A 93 11.59 13.37 9.02
C MET A 93 10.85 14.48 8.23
N MET A 94 10.28 15.48 8.91
CA MET A 94 9.55 16.59 8.28
C MET A 94 10.38 17.39 7.25
N SER A 95 11.66 17.63 7.53
CA SER A 95 12.50 18.56 6.74
C SER A 95 12.78 18.13 5.30
N PHE A 96 12.66 16.83 4.97
CA PHE A 96 12.80 16.33 3.60
C PHE A 96 11.47 16.32 2.85
N LYS A 97 10.37 15.93 3.51
CA LYS A 97 9.03 15.85 2.91
C LYS A 97 8.53 17.22 2.41
N GLU A 98 8.80 18.28 3.17
CA GLU A 98 8.40 19.66 2.84
C GLU A 98 8.97 20.18 1.51
N LYS A 99 10.04 19.57 1.00
CA LYS A 99 10.71 20.00 -0.25
C LYS A 99 10.05 19.45 -1.51
N LEU A 100 9.20 18.41 -1.41
CA LEU A 100 8.59 17.78 -2.58
C LEU A 100 7.40 18.61 -3.10
N PRO A 101 7.24 18.78 -4.44
CA PRO A 101 6.12 19.52 -5.02
C PRO A 101 4.75 19.00 -4.56
N ALA A 102 4.60 17.68 -4.39
CA ALA A 102 3.38 17.07 -3.89
C ALA A 102 3.00 17.56 -2.48
N TYR A 103 3.96 17.85 -1.60
CA TYR A 103 3.70 18.30 -0.24
C TYR A 103 3.00 19.66 -0.20
N LYS A 104 3.40 20.60 -1.09
CA LYS A 104 2.78 21.92 -1.20
C LYS A 104 1.30 21.85 -1.56
N LYS A 105 0.87 20.78 -2.23
CA LYS A 105 -0.52 20.54 -2.59
C LYS A 105 -1.23 19.51 -1.70
N LYS A 106 -0.63 19.11 -0.56
CA LYS A 106 -1.19 18.08 0.33
C LYS A 106 -2.63 18.40 0.74
N ALA A 107 -2.89 19.60 1.26
CA ALA A 107 -4.23 19.99 1.71
C ALA A 107 -5.26 20.00 0.58
N GLU A 108 -4.88 20.52 -0.59
CA GLU A 108 -5.74 20.53 -1.79
C GLU A 108 -6.05 19.10 -2.26
N PHE A 109 -5.03 18.24 -2.32
CA PHE A 109 -5.16 16.84 -2.69
C PHE A 109 -6.11 16.08 -1.74
N LEU A 110 -5.93 16.21 -0.43
CA LEU A 110 -6.75 15.52 0.57
C LEU A 110 -8.22 15.95 0.48
N LYS A 111 -8.47 17.26 0.32
CA LYS A 111 -9.82 17.77 0.09
C LYS A 111 -10.44 17.16 -1.16
N VAL A 112 -9.70 17.14 -2.27
CA VAL A 112 -10.19 16.58 -3.53
C VAL A 112 -10.47 15.08 -3.42
N VAL A 113 -9.62 14.32 -2.72
CA VAL A 113 -9.86 12.88 -2.44
C VAL A 113 -11.13 12.68 -1.61
N ALA A 114 -11.37 13.52 -0.61
CA ALA A 114 -12.57 13.45 0.24
C ALA A 114 -13.86 13.81 -0.52
N ASP A 115 -13.79 14.73 -1.48
CA ASP A 115 -14.95 15.23 -2.22
C ASP A 115 -15.30 14.39 -3.47
N ASN A 116 -14.37 13.56 -3.96
CA ASN A 116 -14.55 12.81 -5.21
C ASN A 116 -14.34 11.30 -5.02
N GLN A 117 -15.26 10.48 -5.54
CA GLN A 117 -15.11 9.03 -5.53
C GLN A 117 -13.98 8.57 -6.44
N VAL A 118 -13.82 9.22 -7.61
CA VAL A 118 -12.76 8.95 -8.59
C VAL A 118 -11.95 10.22 -8.85
N LEU A 119 -10.64 10.12 -8.62
CA LEU A 119 -9.68 11.20 -8.85
C LEU A 119 -8.62 10.76 -9.85
N VAL A 120 -8.36 11.57 -10.87
CA VAL A 120 -7.24 11.37 -11.78
C VAL A 120 -6.11 12.32 -11.39
N VAL A 121 -4.95 11.77 -11.02
CA VAL A 121 -3.77 12.55 -10.66
C VAL A 121 -2.73 12.46 -11.77
N SER A 122 -2.30 13.62 -12.24
CA SER A 122 -1.23 13.75 -13.23
C SER A 122 -0.07 14.59 -12.69
N GLY A 123 1.14 14.25 -13.09
CA GLY A 123 2.34 15.01 -12.78
C GLY A 123 3.59 14.32 -13.29
N GLU A 124 4.69 15.06 -13.39
CA GLU A 124 5.95 14.54 -13.94
C GLU A 124 6.56 13.41 -13.08
N THR A 125 7.39 12.56 -13.69
CA THR A 125 8.19 11.57 -12.96
C THR A 125 9.09 12.27 -11.95
N GLY A 126 9.19 11.71 -10.74
CA GLY A 126 10.01 12.31 -9.68
C GLY A 126 9.31 13.39 -8.84
N CYS A 127 8.07 13.79 -9.15
CA CYS A 127 7.32 14.74 -8.31
C CYS A 127 6.76 14.15 -6.99
N GLY A 128 7.01 12.86 -6.73
CA GLY A 128 6.67 12.17 -5.48
C GLY A 128 5.27 11.56 -5.40
N LYS A 129 4.54 11.39 -6.52
CA LYS A 129 3.15 10.83 -6.51
C LYS A 129 3.08 9.47 -5.81
N MET A 130 3.87 8.53 -6.30
CA MET A 130 3.88 7.13 -5.87
C MET A 130 4.22 6.98 -4.38
N THR A 131 5.14 7.80 -3.86
CA THR A 131 5.59 7.71 -2.47
C THR A 131 4.78 8.56 -1.50
N GLN A 132 4.33 9.76 -1.91
CA GLN A 132 3.75 10.72 -0.98
C GLN A 132 2.23 10.73 -0.95
N LEU A 133 1.53 10.54 -2.08
CA LEU A 133 0.06 10.60 -2.09
C LEU A 133 -0.59 9.53 -1.19
N PRO A 134 -0.16 8.25 -1.22
CA PRO A 134 -0.70 7.26 -0.30
C PRO A 134 -0.38 7.58 1.17
N GLN A 135 0.80 8.14 1.44
CA GLN A 135 1.17 8.58 2.78
C GLN A 135 0.30 9.73 3.27
N PHE A 136 -0.04 10.70 2.41
CA PHE A 136 -0.91 11.80 2.81
C PHE A 136 -2.29 11.31 3.25
N ILE A 137 -2.88 10.38 2.50
CA ILE A 137 -4.17 9.77 2.85
C ILE A 137 -4.04 9.03 4.19
N LEU A 138 -3.02 8.18 4.33
CA LEU A 138 -2.81 7.44 5.57
C LEU A 138 -2.60 8.37 6.78
N GLU A 139 -1.77 9.40 6.63
CA GLU A 139 -1.48 10.37 7.69
C GLU A 139 -2.73 11.13 8.12
N GLU A 140 -3.58 11.53 7.17
CA GLU A 140 -4.86 12.22 7.44
C GLU A 140 -5.83 11.31 8.20
N GLU A 141 -5.99 10.06 7.75
CA GLU A 141 -6.88 9.09 8.41
C GLU A 141 -6.38 8.73 9.82
N ILE A 142 -5.07 8.69 10.04
CA ILE A 142 -4.47 8.56 11.39
C ILE A 142 -4.77 9.80 12.25
N SER A 143 -4.52 11.00 11.73
CA SER A 143 -4.77 12.25 12.45
C SER A 143 -6.23 12.39 12.87
N CYS A 144 -7.14 11.94 12.01
CA CYS A 144 -8.59 11.91 12.24
C CYS A 144 -9.11 10.73 13.07
N LEU A 145 -8.24 9.85 13.60
CA LEU A 145 -8.62 8.65 14.36
C LEU A 145 -9.51 7.66 13.59
N ARG A 146 -9.34 7.59 12.27
CA ARG A 146 -10.03 6.64 11.37
C ARG A 146 -9.10 5.57 10.79
N ALA A 147 -7.87 5.47 11.30
CA ALA A 147 -6.87 4.55 10.79
C ALA A 147 -7.30 3.07 10.86
N ALA A 148 -8.19 2.68 11.76
CA ALA A 148 -8.69 1.31 11.80
C ALA A 148 -9.58 0.94 10.60
N ASP A 149 -10.28 1.91 10.02
CA ASP A 149 -11.15 1.74 8.84
C ASP A 149 -10.42 2.08 7.52
N CYS A 150 -9.22 2.65 7.62
CA CYS A 150 -8.41 3.02 6.47
C CYS A 150 -7.59 1.82 5.95
N ASN A 151 -7.93 1.32 4.77
CA ASN A 151 -7.13 0.32 4.06
C ASN A 151 -6.87 0.81 2.64
N ILE A 152 -5.60 1.04 2.34
CA ILE A 152 -5.10 1.64 1.10
C ILE A 152 -4.35 0.56 0.33
N ILE A 153 -4.78 0.28 -0.89
CA ILE A 153 -4.06 -0.57 -1.83
C ILE A 153 -3.49 0.31 -2.95
N CYS A 154 -2.21 0.15 -3.24
CA CYS A 154 -1.54 0.79 -4.37
C CYS A 154 -1.07 -0.28 -5.35
N THR A 155 -1.55 -0.24 -6.60
CA THR A 155 -1.01 -1.12 -7.64
C THR A 155 0.33 -0.59 -8.15
N GLN A 156 1.16 -1.50 -8.62
CA GLN A 156 2.50 -1.27 -9.15
C GLN A 156 2.69 -2.14 -10.39
N PRO A 157 3.46 -1.69 -11.40
CA PRO A 157 3.59 -2.41 -12.68
C PRO A 157 4.31 -3.77 -12.55
N CYS A 158 5.18 -3.92 -11.55
CA CYS A 158 5.91 -5.15 -11.32
C CYS A 158 6.24 -5.39 -9.84
N ASP A 159 6.60 -6.64 -9.51
CA ASP A 159 6.90 -7.09 -8.16
C ASP A 159 8.05 -6.29 -7.51
N ILE A 160 9.09 -5.93 -8.30
CA ILE A 160 10.25 -5.17 -7.81
C ILE A 160 9.83 -3.74 -7.43
N SER A 161 8.93 -3.11 -8.18
CA SER A 161 8.39 -1.78 -7.84
C SER A 161 7.59 -1.83 -6.53
N ALA A 162 6.72 -2.83 -6.35
CA ALA A 162 5.96 -3.00 -5.11
C ALA A 162 6.86 -3.20 -3.88
N ILE A 163 7.91 -4.01 -4.00
CA ILE A 163 8.87 -4.23 -2.91
C ILE A 163 9.70 -2.96 -2.63
N SER A 164 10.23 -2.33 -3.67
CA SER A 164 11.13 -1.17 -3.51
C SER A 164 10.41 0.06 -2.96
N VAL A 165 9.18 0.34 -3.41
CA VAL A 165 8.44 1.50 -2.94
C VAL A 165 7.94 1.31 -1.51
N SER A 166 7.47 0.11 -1.15
CA SER A 166 7.08 -0.20 0.23
C SER A 166 8.27 -0.11 1.19
N ALA A 167 9.44 -0.59 0.79
CA ALA A 167 10.68 -0.44 1.55
C ALA A 167 11.10 1.02 1.73
N ARG A 168 11.03 1.80 0.65
CA ARG A 168 11.32 3.23 0.68
C ARG A 168 10.41 3.97 1.64
N ILE A 169 9.09 3.75 1.55
CA ILE A 169 8.12 4.43 2.40
C ILE A 169 8.23 3.99 3.86
N ALA A 170 8.44 2.70 4.14
CA ALA A 170 8.67 2.22 5.50
C ALA A 170 9.90 2.92 6.12
N THR A 171 10.96 3.12 5.33
CA THR A 171 12.14 3.88 5.75
C THR A 171 11.81 5.36 6.01
N GLU A 172 11.04 6.01 5.13
CA GLU A 172 10.55 7.40 5.32
C GLU A 172 9.59 7.56 6.51
N ARG A 173 9.09 6.45 7.02
CA ARG A 173 8.24 6.37 8.21
C ARG A 173 9.00 5.82 9.41
N GLY A 174 10.31 5.57 9.32
CA GLY A 174 11.08 5.00 10.44
C GLY A 174 10.50 3.69 10.98
N GLU A 175 9.81 2.90 10.15
CA GLU A 175 9.14 1.66 10.53
C GLU A 175 9.68 0.46 9.75
N ILE A 176 9.34 -0.75 10.21
CA ILE A 176 9.71 -1.98 9.53
C ILE A 176 8.62 -2.31 8.52
N ILE A 177 9.00 -2.71 7.29
CA ILE A 177 8.04 -3.22 6.31
C ILE A 177 7.25 -4.37 6.94
N GLY A 178 5.93 -4.30 6.90
CA GLY A 178 5.01 -5.20 7.58
C GLY A 178 4.24 -4.55 8.72
N ASP A 179 4.69 -3.39 9.20
CA ASP A 179 3.96 -2.54 10.15
C ASP A 179 2.79 -1.84 9.42
N THR A 180 2.75 -0.50 9.37
CA THR A 180 1.66 0.22 8.69
C THR A 180 1.78 0.16 7.17
N VAL A 181 2.99 -0.09 6.66
CA VAL A 181 3.30 -0.21 5.23
C VAL A 181 3.81 -1.60 4.89
N GLY A 182 3.28 -2.19 3.82
CA GLY A 182 3.62 -3.54 3.38
C GLY A 182 3.53 -3.74 1.88
N TYR A 183 3.79 -4.97 1.45
CA TYR A 183 3.55 -5.38 0.07
C TYR A 183 2.94 -6.77 -0.05
N GLN A 184 2.27 -7.01 -1.18
CA GLN A 184 1.78 -8.31 -1.60
C GLN A 184 2.11 -8.51 -3.08
N ILE A 185 2.90 -9.53 -3.38
CA ILE A 185 3.16 -9.99 -4.76
C ILE A 185 2.71 -11.44 -4.90
N ARG A 186 2.82 -12.01 -6.11
CA ARG A 186 2.28 -13.36 -6.39
C ARG A 186 2.82 -14.43 -5.44
N SER A 187 4.13 -14.38 -5.16
CA SER A 187 4.84 -15.45 -4.45
C SER A 187 5.21 -15.08 -3.01
N LYS A 188 4.97 -13.83 -2.58
CA LYS A 188 5.46 -13.32 -1.29
C LYS A 188 4.59 -12.18 -0.78
N ALA A 189 4.46 -12.10 0.54
CA ALA A 189 3.79 -11.00 1.23
C ALA A 189 4.66 -10.52 2.40
N LYS A 190 4.59 -9.22 2.71
CA LYS A 190 5.06 -8.66 3.98
C LYS A 190 4.05 -7.64 4.46
N ARG A 191 3.11 -8.09 5.30
CA ARG A 191 1.99 -7.33 5.88
C ARG A 191 1.58 -7.95 7.23
N SER A 192 0.90 -7.19 8.06
CA SER A 192 0.33 -7.62 9.34
C SER A 192 -1.11 -7.10 9.49
N ALA A 193 -1.76 -7.39 10.62
CA ALA A 193 -3.05 -6.80 10.97
C ALA A 193 -3.01 -5.27 11.12
N GLN A 194 -1.82 -4.68 11.31
CA GLN A 194 -1.60 -3.24 11.38
C GLN A 194 -1.31 -2.59 10.02
N THR A 195 -1.13 -3.37 8.95
CA THR A 195 -0.85 -2.82 7.63
C THR A 195 -2.08 -2.09 7.09
N ARG A 196 -1.89 -0.81 6.77
CA ARG A 196 -2.92 0.11 6.25
C ARG A 196 -2.59 0.59 4.84
N LEU A 197 -1.33 0.51 4.44
CA LEU A 197 -0.87 0.87 3.10
C LEU A 197 -0.13 -0.33 2.48
N LEU A 198 -0.78 -0.97 1.51
CA LEU A 198 -0.31 -2.18 0.85
C LEU A 198 0.05 -1.88 -0.62
N PHE A 199 1.30 -2.14 -1.00
CA PHE A 199 1.73 -2.10 -2.39
C PHE A 199 1.65 -3.48 -3.03
N CYS A 200 1.07 -3.60 -4.22
CA CYS A 200 0.92 -4.89 -4.89
C CYS A 200 0.95 -4.75 -6.40
N THR A 201 1.06 -5.86 -7.12
CA THR A 201 0.86 -5.83 -8.58
C THR A 201 -0.62 -5.82 -8.94
N THR A 202 -0.97 -5.27 -10.10
CA THR A 202 -2.35 -5.26 -10.62
C THR A 202 -2.98 -6.66 -10.61
N GLY A 203 -2.20 -7.69 -10.91
CA GLY A 203 -2.65 -9.09 -10.90
C GLY A 203 -3.07 -9.62 -9.51
N VAL A 204 -2.51 -9.06 -8.42
CA VAL A 204 -2.94 -9.40 -7.05
C VAL A 204 -4.33 -8.85 -6.78
N VAL A 205 -4.60 -7.60 -7.16
CA VAL A 205 -5.92 -6.97 -7.01
C VAL A 205 -6.96 -7.68 -7.87
N LEU A 206 -6.64 -7.99 -9.13
CA LEU A 206 -7.54 -8.73 -10.01
C LEU A 206 -7.90 -10.11 -9.42
N ARG A 207 -6.94 -10.81 -8.83
CA ARG A 207 -7.23 -12.09 -8.14
C ARG A 207 -8.12 -11.90 -6.92
N GLN A 208 -7.89 -10.82 -6.16
CA GLN A 208 -8.73 -10.49 -5.00
C GLN A 208 -10.17 -10.21 -5.45
N LEU A 209 -10.37 -9.47 -6.53
CA LEU A 209 -11.71 -9.18 -7.11
C LEU A 209 -12.44 -10.44 -7.60
N VAL A 210 -11.72 -11.50 -7.98
CA VAL A 210 -12.35 -12.80 -8.30
C VAL A 210 -12.90 -13.48 -7.05
N GLN A 211 -12.25 -13.30 -5.90
CA GLN A 211 -12.64 -13.93 -4.63
C GLN A 211 -13.66 -13.09 -3.86
N ASP A 212 -13.53 -11.77 -3.92
CA ASP A 212 -14.34 -10.77 -3.27
C ASP A 212 -14.65 -9.65 -4.28
N PRO A 213 -15.73 -9.79 -5.06
CA PRO A 213 -16.11 -8.84 -6.11
C PRO A 213 -16.36 -7.44 -5.60
N ASP A 214 -16.77 -7.32 -4.33
CA ASP A 214 -17.02 -6.03 -3.70
C ASP A 214 -15.72 -5.35 -3.26
N LEU A 215 -14.59 -6.06 -3.16
CA LEU A 215 -13.33 -5.56 -2.61
C LEU A 215 -13.50 -5.04 -1.17
N THR A 216 -14.18 -5.84 -0.34
CA THR A 216 -14.62 -5.52 1.01
C THR A 216 -13.45 -5.10 1.90
N GLY A 217 -13.66 -4.05 2.69
CA GLY A 217 -12.68 -3.54 3.63
C GLY A 217 -11.50 -2.79 2.99
N VAL A 218 -11.49 -2.56 1.67
CA VAL A 218 -10.61 -1.59 1.02
C VAL A 218 -11.31 -0.25 0.96
N SER A 219 -10.65 0.79 1.47
CA SER A 219 -11.16 2.17 1.53
C SER A 219 -10.66 3.02 0.35
N HIS A 220 -9.41 2.81 -0.06
CA HIS A 220 -8.75 3.56 -1.11
C HIS A 220 -7.99 2.62 -2.03
N LEU A 221 -8.19 2.75 -3.34
CA LEU A 221 -7.42 2.04 -4.36
C LEU A 221 -6.70 3.05 -5.25
N LEU A 222 -5.37 3.01 -5.22
CA LEU A 222 -4.52 3.79 -6.09
C LEU A 222 -4.05 2.91 -7.24
N VAL A 223 -4.42 3.28 -8.47
CA VAL A 223 -4.02 2.58 -9.68
C VAL A 223 -2.89 3.36 -10.35
N GLU A 224 -1.69 2.80 -10.31
CA GLU A 224 -0.53 3.43 -10.95
C GLU A 224 -0.41 3.07 -12.43
N GLU A 225 0.30 3.92 -13.17
CA GLU A 225 0.67 3.73 -14.56
C GLU A 225 -0.48 3.48 -15.52
N ILE A 226 -1.62 4.13 -15.25
CA ILE A 226 -2.77 4.02 -16.14
C ILE A 226 -2.49 4.53 -17.56
N HIS A 227 -1.38 5.22 -17.81
CA HIS A 227 -0.99 5.64 -19.16
C HIS A 227 -0.39 4.54 -20.02
N GLU A 228 0.10 3.48 -19.41
CA GLU A 228 0.61 2.31 -20.13
C GLU A 228 -0.56 1.53 -20.74
N ARG A 229 -0.33 0.83 -21.85
CA ARG A 229 -1.35 0.02 -22.54
C ARG A 229 -1.45 -1.38 -21.91
N GLY A 230 -1.31 -1.47 -20.60
CA GLY A 230 -1.34 -2.73 -19.89
C GLY A 230 -2.74 -3.36 -19.92
N MET A 231 -2.82 -4.64 -20.28
CA MET A 231 -4.09 -5.36 -20.35
C MET A 231 -4.74 -5.45 -18.96
N ASN A 232 -3.95 -5.73 -17.93
CA ASN A 232 -4.44 -5.89 -16.56
C ASN A 232 -5.05 -4.60 -16.02
N GLU A 233 -4.43 -3.47 -16.30
CA GLU A 233 -4.87 -2.14 -15.89
C GLU A 233 -6.20 -1.80 -16.56
N ASN A 234 -6.33 -2.09 -17.86
CA ASN A 234 -7.60 -1.91 -18.58
C ASN A 234 -8.72 -2.81 -18.01
N PHE A 235 -8.43 -4.08 -17.70
CA PHE A 235 -9.41 -4.96 -17.05
C PHE A 235 -9.81 -4.44 -15.67
N LEU A 236 -8.83 -3.99 -14.87
CA LEU A 236 -9.11 -3.41 -13.56
C LEU A 236 -10.02 -2.19 -13.68
N LEU A 237 -9.77 -1.27 -14.63
CA LEU A 237 -10.62 -0.10 -14.85
C LEU A 237 -12.06 -0.47 -15.25
N ILE A 238 -12.25 -1.51 -16.06
CA ILE A 238 -13.58 -2.00 -16.45
C ILE A 238 -14.31 -2.56 -15.22
N ILE A 239 -13.65 -3.39 -14.41
CA ILE A 239 -14.25 -3.95 -13.19
C ILE A 239 -14.60 -2.83 -12.21
N LEU A 240 -13.69 -1.86 -12.00
CA LEU A 240 -13.94 -0.72 -11.13
C LEU A 240 -15.13 0.12 -11.59
N ARG A 241 -15.32 0.30 -12.91
CA ARG A 241 -16.46 1.04 -13.44
C ARG A 241 -17.79 0.41 -13.01
N ASP A 242 -17.84 -0.92 -13.00
CA ASP A 242 -19.05 -1.67 -12.66
C ASP A 242 -19.21 -1.81 -11.13
N LEU A 243 -18.11 -1.79 -10.38
CA LEU A 243 -18.08 -1.86 -8.91
C LEU A 243 -18.48 -0.54 -8.22
N LEU A 244 -17.96 0.59 -8.68
CA LEU A 244 -18.09 1.87 -7.98
C LEU A 244 -19.54 2.36 -7.74
N PRO A 245 -20.53 2.09 -8.62
CA PRO A 245 -21.93 2.40 -8.32
C PRO A 245 -22.48 1.72 -7.05
N HIS A 246 -21.89 0.59 -6.64
CA HIS A 246 -22.31 -0.19 -5.48
C HIS A 246 -21.42 0.04 -4.24
N ARG A 247 -20.23 0.64 -4.43
CA ARG A 247 -19.24 0.93 -3.38
C ARG A 247 -18.98 2.44 -3.28
N SER A 248 -19.96 3.21 -2.82
CA SER A 248 -19.85 4.66 -2.66
C SER A 248 -18.79 5.09 -1.63
N ASP A 249 -18.39 4.18 -0.75
CA ASP A 249 -17.35 4.33 0.26
C ASP A 249 -15.92 4.16 -0.30
N LEU A 250 -15.77 3.42 -1.41
CA LEU A 250 -14.47 3.18 -2.04
C LEU A 250 -14.02 4.40 -2.84
N ARG A 251 -12.81 4.90 -2.54
CA ARG A 251 -12.15 5.97 -3.30
C ARG A 251 -11.11 5.40 -4.26
N VAL A 252 -11.12 5.85 -5.51
CA VAL A 252 -10.18 5.42 -6.55
C VAL A 252 -9.34 6.59 -7.02
N ILE A 253 -8.02 6.44 -6.94
CA ILE A 253 -7.07 7.45 -7.42
C ILE A 253 -6.27 6.85 -8.58
N LEU A 254 -6.47 7.39 -9.77
CA LEU A 254 -5.79 6.98 -10.99
C LEU A 254 -4.57 7.86 -11.21
N MET A 255 -3.37 7.29 -11.13
CA MET A 255 -2.12 8.04 -11.22
C MET A 255 -1.46 7.87 -12.59
N SER A 256 -0.99 8.98 -13.17
CA SER A 256 -0.23 8.99 -14.43
C SER A 256 0.95 9.94 -14.41
N ALA A 257 2.06 9.52 -15.04
CA ALA A 257 3.24 10.35 -15.26
C ALA A 257 3.06 11.42 -16.36
N THR A 258 2.06 11.31 -17.24
CA THR A 258 1.97 12.14 -18.45
C THR A 258 0.75 13.07 -18.46
N ILE A 259 0.94 14.29 -18.98
CA ILE A 259 -0.07 15.35 -19.11
C ILE A 259 -1.10 15.09 -20.21
N ASN A 260 -1.23 13.87 -20.75
CA ASN A 260 -2.27 13.60 -21.76
C ASN A 260 -3.67 13.51 -21.10
N ALA A 261 -4.10 14.66 -20.60
CA ALA A 261 -5.29 14.96 -19.85
C ALA A 261 -6.53 14.54 -20.64
N GLU A 262 -6.50 14.55 -21.98
CA GLU A 262 -7.60 14.04 -22.79
C GLU A 262 -7.76 12.52 -22.67
N ARG A 263 -6.68 11.75 -22.75
CA ARG A 263 -6.74 10.28 -22.61
C ARG A 263 -7.08 9.86 -21.19
N LEU A 264 -6.55 10.61 -20.23
CA LEU A 264 -6.80 10.46 -18.80
C LEU A 264 -8.24 10.83 -18.44
N SER A 265 -8.75 11.93 -18.97
CA SER A 265 -10.15 12.36 -18.84
C SER A 265 -11.10 11.40 -19.53
N ARG A 266 -10.76 10.83 -20.70
CA ARG A 266 -11.58 9.75 -21.31
C ARG A 266 -11.67 8.51 -20.41
N ARG A 267 -10.57 8.09 -19.80
CA ARG A 267 -10.57 6.97 -18.84
C ARG A 267 -11.33 7.32 -17.57
N GLY A 268 -11.22 8.55 -17.10
CA GLY A 268 -12.01 9.07 -15.99
C GLY A 268 -13.50 9.23 -16.32
N SER A 269 -13.86 9.56 -17.56
CA SER A 269 -15.24 9.65 -18.03
C SER A 269 -15.95 8.30 -18.10
N LEU A 270 -15.20 7.18 -18.08
CA LEU A 270 -15.78 5.86 -17.87
C LEU A 270 -16.61 5.81 -16.58
N PHE A 271 -16.26 6.63 -15.59
CA PHE A 271 -16.89 6.67 -14.27
C PHE A 271 -17.97 7.75 -14.14
N GLY A 272 -18.47 8.32 -15.24
CA GLY A 272 -19.56 9.31 -15.19
C GLY A 272 -19.15 10.70 -14.68
N GLY A 273 -17.86 10.92 -14.42
CA GLY A 273 -17.30 12.17 -13.94
C GLY A 273 -16.05 11.89 -13.12
N SER A 274 -14.91 12.44 -13.51
CA SER A 274 -13.65 12.33 -12.76
C SER A 274 -12.98 13.69 -12.69
N LEU A 275 -12.45 14.05 -11.52
CA LEU A 275 -11.69 15.29 -11.39
C LEU A 275 -10.23 15.06 -11.79
N LEU A 276 -9.64 15.96 -12.59
CA LEU A 276 -8.21 15.95 -12.92
C LEU A 276 -7.45 16.86 -11.94
N PHE A 277 -6.56 16.26 -11.15
CA PHE A 277 -5.65 16.96 -10.25
C PHE A 277 -4.23 16.94 -10.81
N ARG A 278 -3.60 18.11 -10.88
CA ARG A 278 -2.22 18.26 -11.37
C ARG A 278 -1.28 18.55 -10.21
N THR A 279 -0.25 17.72 -10.01
CA THR A 279 0.74 17.93 -8.94
C THR A 279 1.82 18.98 -9.30
N SER A 280 1.91 19.39 -10.56
CA SER A 280 2.79 20.46 -11.06
C SER A 280 1.98 21.61 -11.70
N SER A 281 2.53 22.82 -11.70
CA SER A 281 1.89 24.06 -12.17
C SER A 281 2.15 24.36 -13.65
N LEU A 282 2.11 23.34 -14.52
CA LEU A 282 2.20 23.51 -15.98
C LEU A 282 0.94 22.95 -16.66
#